data_AF-A0A1A7KGC0-F1
#
_entry.id   AF-A0A1A7KGC0-F1
#
_cell.length_a   1.000
_cell.length_b   1.000
_cell.length_c   1.000
_cell.angle_alpha   90.00
_cell.angle_beta   90.00
_cell.angle_gamma   90.00
#
_symmetry.space_group_name_H-M   'P 1'
#
loop_
_entity.id
_entity.type
_entity.pdbx_description
1 polymer ?
#
loop_
_entity_poly.entity_id
_entity_poly.type
_entity_poly.pdbx_seq_one_letter_code
_entity_poly.pdbx_strand_id
1 'polypeptide(L)'
;MTEEYRYHPEINGLKVNQDGSKILLNELPVELKVRKTGKHPFKFLLFKQHQIGLARLVLECWSGMPPECRLTAKHIDGDYTNYHYKNLQWGTNGGNAKNSPKLNPQQKKEVLQKIAEGIGDSAIAKEYGTSRNAIFNLRKKQEK
;
A
#
# COMPACT_ATOMS: atom_id res chain seq x y z
N MET A 1 -25.77 7.94 -19.05
CA MET A 1 -24.77 8.07 -17.98
C MET A 1 -23.58 8.79 -18.60
N THR A 2 -23.32 10.03 -18.20
CA THR A 2 -22.19 10.82 -18.70
C THR A 2 -20.91 10.27 -18.08
N GLU A 3 -20.07 9.63 -18.88
CA GLU A 3 -18.73 9.25 -18.43
C GLU A 3 -17.90 10.52 -18.27
N GLU A 4 -17.63 10.93 -17.04
CA GLU A 4 -16.72 12.03 -16.77
C GLU A 4 -15.27 11.57 -16.92
N TYR A 5 -14.46 12.41 -17.56
CA TYR A 5 -13.02 12.19 -17.74
C TYR A 5 -12.25 13.32 -17.10
N ARG A 6 -11.14 12.99 -16.42
CA ARG A 6 -10.19 13.98 -15.91
C ARG A 6 -8.81 13.78 -16.49
N TYR A 7 -8.14 14.90 -16.74
CA TYR A 7 -6.78 14.94 -17.26
C TYR A 7 -5.77 14.67 -16.15
N HIS A 8 -4.69 13.99 -16.50
CA HIS A 8 -3.56 13.79 -15.60
C HIS A 8 -2.77 15.10 -15.45
N PRO A 9 -2.41 15.51 -14.22
CA PRO A 9 -1.74 16.79 -13.99
C PRO A 9 -0.35 16.89 -14.64
N GLU A 10 0.40 15.79 -14.73
CA GLU A 10 1.77 15.79 -15.30
C GLU A 10 1.89 15.16 -16.70
N ILE A 11 0.91 14.37 -17.13
CA ILE A 11 1.01 13.62 -18.39
C ILE A 11 0.07 14.28 -19.38
N ASN A 12 0.63 15.14 -20.22
CA ASN A 12 -0.12 15.89 -21.23
C ASN A 12 -0.92 14.94 -22.15
N GLY A 13 -2.20 15.25 -22.30
CA GLY A 13 -3.12 14.51 -23.15
C GLY A 13 -3.62 13.20 -22.58
N LEU A 14 -3.18 12.78 -21.39
CA LEU A 14 -3.71 11.59 -20.73
C LEU A 14 -4.95 11.95 -19.92
N LYS A 15 -6.06 11.25 -20.16
CA LYS A 15 -7.30 11.36 -19.39
C LYS A 15 -7.85 9.98 -19.01
N VAL A 16 -8.45 9.91 -17.83
CA VAL A 16 -9.04 8.69 -17.28
C VAL A 16 -10.44 8.96 -16.76
N ASN A 17 -11.33 7.98 -16.89
CA ASN A 17 -12.64 8.05 -16.27
C ASN A 17 -12.58 7.77 -14.76
N GLN A 18 -13.72 7.92 -14.07
CA GLN A 18 -13.82 7.79 -12.61
C GLN A 18 -13.41 6.41 -12.06
N ASP A 19 -13.55 5.35 -12.88
CA ASP A 19 -13.35 3.94 -12.51
C ASP A 19 -12.08 3.33 -13.10
N GLY A 20 -11.33 4.09 -13.91
CA GLY A 20 -10.14 3.57 -14.60
C GLY A 20 -10.45 2.50 -15.67
N SER A 21 -11.70 2.34 -16.09
CA SER A 21 -12.06 1.39 -17.15
C SER A 21 -11.71 1.88 -18.55
N LYS A 22 -11.63 3.20 -18.75
CA LYS A 22 -11.26 3.84 -20.01
C LYS A 22 -10.16 4.87 -19.77
N ILE A 23 -9.05 4.71 -20.48
CA ILE A 23 -7.91 5.63 -20.48
C ILE A 23 -7.64 6.05 -21.91
N LEU A 24 -7.50 7.35 -22.12
CA LEU A 24 -7.20 7.94 -23.43
C LEU A 24 -5.90 8.75 -23.30
N LEU A 25 -4.97 8.59 -24.24
CA LEU A 25 -3.75 9.39 -24.38
C LEU A 25 -3.79 10.08 -25.74
N ASN A 26 -3.84 11.41 -25.76
CA ASN A 26 -4.01 12.19 -26.99
C ASN A 26 -5.21 11.70 -27.81
N GLU A 27 -6.31 11.40 -27.13
CA GLU A 27 -7.56 10.85 -27.70
C GLU A 27 -7.50 9.40 -28.21
N LEU A 28 -6.34 8.75 -28.13
CA LEU A 28 -6.18 7.35 -28.46
C LEU A 28 -6.41 6.45 -27.23
N PRO A 29 -7.20 5.38 -27.33
CA PRO A 29 -7.41 4.45 -26.22
C PRO A 29 -6.10 3.73 -25.87
N VAL A 30 -5.80 3.68 -24.57
CA VAL A 30 -4.62 2.99 -24.04
C VAL A 30 -5.02 1.63 -23.48
N GLU A 31 -4.31 0.58 -23.89
CA GLU A 31 -4.54 -0.76 -23.36
C GLU A 31 -3.94 -0.93 -21.95
N LEU A 32 -4.76 -1.48 -21.06
CA LEU A 32 -4.33 -1.89 -19.72
C LEU A 32 -3.82 -3.32 -19.75
N LYS A 33 -2.61 -3.52 -19.22
CA LYS A 33 -2.04 -4.83 -18.98
C LYS A 33 -2.42 -5.30 -17.57
N VAL A 34 -2.68 -6.60 -17.45
CA VAL A 34 -3.03 -7.23 -16.17
C VAL A 34 -1.93 -8.21 -15.79
N ARG A 35 -1.27 -7.95 -14.66
CA ARG A 35 -0.36 -8.92 -14.04
C ARG A 35 -1.16 -9.80 -13.10
N LYS A 36 -1.21 -11.10 -13.40
CA LYS A 36 -1.86 -12.13 -12.58
C LYS A 36 -0.90 -12.80 -11.57
N THR A 37 0.29 -12.25 -11.37
CA THR A 37 1.26 -12.79 -10.40
C THR A 37 0.85 -12.39 -8.98
N GLY A 38 0.54 -13.36 -8.13
CA GLY A 38 0.22 -13.14 -6.71
C GLY A 38 -1.25 -13.36 -6.36
N LYS A 39 -1.67 -12.89 -5.17
CA LYS A 39 -3.01 -13.11 -4.62
C LYS A 39 -4.08 -12.19 -5.23
N HIS A 40 -3.68 -11.05 -5.79
CA HIS A 40 -4.59 -10.03 -6.32
C HIS A 40 -4.13 -9.58 -7.71
N PRO A 41 -5.05 -9.43 -8.69
CA PRO A 41 -4.71 -8.96 -10.03
C PRO A 41 -4.27 -7.49 -10.00
N PHE A 42 -3.14 -7.18 -10.64
CA PHE A 42 -2.63 -5.82 -10.72
C PHE A 42 -2.80 -5.28 -12.14
N LYS A 43 -3.64 -4.24 -12.31
CA LYS A 43 -3.85 -3.54 -13.58
C LYS A 43 -2.86 -2.38 -13.71
N PHE A 44 -2.19 -2.27 -14.84
CA PHE A 44 -1.19 -1.24 -15.10
C PHE A 44 -1.12 -0.89 -16.59
N LEU A 45 -0.60 0.29 -16.90
CA LEU A 45 -0.16 0.65 -18.25
C LEU A 45 1.36 0.80 -18.30
N LEU A 46 1.93 0.71 -19.49
CA LEU A 46 3.32 1.06 -19.75
C LEU A 46 3.36 2.42 -20.42
N PHE A 47 3.98 3.40 -19.78
CA PHE A 47 4.18 4.74 -20.33
C PHE A 47 5.68 5.06 -20.32
N LYS A 48 6.27 5.34 -21.49
CA LYS A 48 7.72 5.61 -21.65
C LYS A 48 8.61 4.56 -20.94
N GLN A 49 8.32 3.27 -21.12
CA GLN A 49 9.01 2.14 -20.46
C GLN A 49 8.82 2.04 -18.93
N HIS A 50 8.08 2.96 -18.31
CA HIS A 50 7.69 2.87 -16.90
C HIS A 50 6.33 2.23 -16.73
N GLN A 51 6.21 1.37 -15.72
CA GLN A 51 4.95 0.75 -15.33
C GLN A 51 4.19 1.68 -14.38
N ILE A 52 3.02 2.15 -14.81
CA ILE A 52 2.13 2.97 -13.98
C ILE A 52 0.90 2.14 -13.61
N GLY A 53 0.66 1.97 -12.32
CA GLY A 53 -0.49 1.23 -11.80
C GLY A 53 -1.80 1.99 -12.02
N LEU A 54 -2.88 1.26 -12.32
CA LEU A 54 -4.19 1.86 -12.60
C LEU A 54 -4.73 2.68 -11.42
N ALA A 55 -4.67 2.13 -10.20
CA ALA A 55 -5.15 2.82 -9.01
C ALA A 55 -4.41 4.15 -8.76
N ARG A 56 -3.11 4.18 -9.05
CA ARG A 56 -2.30 5.39 -8.94
C ARG A 56 -2.76 6.43 -9.96
N LEU A 57 -2.95 6.02 -11.21
CA LEU A 57 -3.37 6.89 -12.30
C LEU A 57 -4.75 7.52 -12.04
N VAL A 58 -5.74 6.73 -11.61
CA VAL A 58 -7.08 7.24 -11.30
C VAL A 58 -6.99 8.27 -10.18
N LEU A 59 -6.22 7.97 -9.13
CA LEU A 59 -6.07 8.86 -7.99
C LEU A 59 -5.35 10.17 -8.37
N GLU A 60 -4.30 10.11 -9.20
CA GLU A 60 -3.59 11.29 -9.72
C GLU A 60 -4.51 12.20 -10.55
N CYS A 61 -5.38 11.64 -11.39
CA CYS A 61 -6.31 12.43 -12.21
C CYS A 61 -7.50 13.00 -11.42
N TRP A 62 -7.99 12.30 -10.41
CA TRP A 62 -9.23 12.68 -9.70
C TRP A 62 -8.99 13.37 -8.35
N SER A 63 -7.98 12.92 -7.61
CA SER A 63 -7.62 13.45 -6.29
C SER A 63 -6.32 14.25 -6.31
N GLY A 64 -5.64 14.31 -7.45
CA GLY A 64 -4.37 15.02 -7.61
C GLY A 64 -3.15 14.19 -7.24
N MET A 65 -1.98 14.78 -7.44
CA MET A 65 -0.69 14.14 -7.15
C MET A 65 -0.57 13.76 -5.66
N PRO A 66 0.19 12.70 -5.34
CA PRO A 66 0.44 12.35 -3.96
C PRO A 66 1.16 13.51 -3.24
N PRO A 67 0.77 13.85 -2.00
CA PRO A 67 1.40 14.93 -1.25
C PRO A 67 2.86 14.62 -0.89
N GLU A 68 3.22 13.34 -0.81
CA GLU A 68 4.60 12.88 -0.60
C GLU A 68 4.95 11.77 -1.61
N CYS A 69 6.17 11.81 -2.16
CA CYS A 69 6.62 10.85 -3.18
C CYS A 69 6.59 9.37 -2.74
N ARG A 70 6.56 9.10 -1.43
CA ARG A 70 6.58 7.74 -0.85
C ARG A 70 5.20 7.10 -0.74
N LEU A 71 4.14 7.85 -0.97
CA LEU A 71 2.78 7.36 -0.87
C LEU A 71 2.40 6.55 -2.12
N THR A 72 1.59 5.53 -1.89
CA THR A 72 1.03 4.65 -2.91
C THR A 72 -0.49 4.64 -2.84
N ALA A 73 -1.13 4.38 -3.97
CA ALA A 73 -2.58 4.26 -4.02
C ALA A 73 -3.03 2.96 -3.36
N LYS A 74 -4.03 3.05 -2.48
CA LYS A 74 -4.63 1.95 -1.75
C LYS A 74 -6.14 1.93 -1.92
N HIS A 75 -6.71 0.72 -1.91
CA HIS A 75 -8.15 0.50 -1.87
C HIS A 75 -8.63 0.59 -0.42
N ILE A 76 -9.66 1.38 -0.16
CA ILE A 76 -10.21 1.61 1.17
C ILE A 76 -11.00 0.39 1.65
N ASP A 77 -11.81 -0.19 0.76
CA ASP A 77 -12.62 -1.39 1.02
C ASP A 77 -11.82 -2.71 1.03
N GLY A 78 -10.58 -2.68 0.54
CA GLY A 78 -9.75 -3.87 0.37
C GLY A 78 -10.10 -4.73 -0.86
N ASP A 79 -11.02 -4.28 -1.72
CA ASP A 79 -11.34 -4.89 -3.00
C ASP A 79 -10.44 -4.32 -4.11
N TYR A 80 -9.47 -5.13 -4.54
CA TYR A 80 -8.50 -4.80 -5.57
C TYR A 80 -9.07 -4.76 -7.00
N THR A 81 -10.38 -4.95 -7.14
CA THR A 81 -11.11 -4.83 -8.41
C THR A 81 -11.88 -3.51 -8.53
N ASN A 82 -12.09 -2.80 -7.41
CA ASN A 82 -12.85 -1.57 -7.33
C ASN A 82 -11.95 -0.32 -7.46
N TYR A 83 -11.69 0.11 -8.69
CA TYR A 83 -10.82 1.24 -9.01
C TYR A 83 -11.53 2.61 -9.02
N HIS A 84 -12.77 2.70 -8.52
CA HIS A 84 -13.46 3.99 -8.43
C HIS A 84 -12.66 4.97 -7.55
N TYR A 85 -12.43 6.20 -8.00
CA TYR A 85 -11.56 7.17 -7.29
C TYR A 85 -11.92 7.37 -5.80
N LYS A 86 -13.21 7.37 -5.46
CA LYS A 86 -13.69 7.43 -4.05
C LYS A 86 -13.26 6.25 -3.18
N ASN A 87 -12.96 5.09 -3.76
CA ASN A 87 -12.44 3.93 -3.05
C ASN A 87 -10.90 3.93 -2.96
N LEU A 88 -10.24 4.93 -3.55
CA LEU A 88 -8.79 5.01 -3.59
C LEU A 88 -8.30 6.13 -2.67
N GLN A 89 -7.16 5.91 -2.02
CA GLN A 89 -6.49 6.93 -1.21
C GLN A 89 -4.97 6.79 -1.25
N TRP A 90 -4.28 7.89 -0.97
CA TRP A 90 -2.83 7.90 -0.77
C TRP A 90 -2.48 7.32 0.59
N GLY A 91 -1.57 6.34 0.64
CA GLY A 91 -1.11 5.74 1.90
C GLY A 91 0.33 5.23 1.82
N THR A 92 0.98 5.09 2.97
CA THR A 92 2.38 4.64 3.01
C THR A 92 2.54 3.17 2.64
N ASN A 93 3.58 2.85 1.87
CA ASN A 93 4.04 1.47 1.70
C ASN A 93 4.55 0.94 3.05
N GLY A 94 4.00 -0.19 3.53
CA GLY A 94 4.51 -0.86 4.73
C GLY A 94 3.61 -0.86 5.96
N GLY A 95 2.30 -0.75 5.80
CA GLY A 95 1.33 -1.13 6.83
C GLY A 95 0.56 -2.36 6.39
N ASN A 96 1.12 -3.56 6.52
CA ASN A 96 0.24 -4.70 6.77
C ASN A 96 -0.50 -4.34 8.05
N ALA A 97 -1.80 -4.05 8.00
CA ALA A 97 -2.61 -3.90 9.20
C ALA A 97 -2.51 -5.14 10.13
N LYS A 98 -2.05 -6.27 9.58
CA LYS A 98 -1.74 -7.51 10.31
C LYS A 98 -0.42 -7.53 11.08
N ASN A 99 0.51 -6.61 10.83
CA ASN A 99 1.78 -6.55 11.56
C ASN A 99 1.64 -5.52 12.68
N SER A 100 1.54 -6.00 13.92
CA SER A 100 1.53 -5.16 15.12
C SER A 100 2.62 -4.09 15.08
N PRO A 101 2.39 -2.92 15.70
CA PRO A 101 3.37 -1.84 15.78
C PRO A 101 4.73 -2.37 16.23
N LYS A 102 5.79 -1.93 15.56
CA LYS A 102 7.17 -2.24 15.96
C LYS A 102 7.38 -1.72 17.39
N LEU A 103 7.86 -2.58 18.29
CA LEU A 103 8.22 -2.18 19.65
C LEU A 103 9.17 -0.97 19.60
N ASN A 104 8.88 0.05 20.40
CA ASN A 104 9.74 1.21 20.52
C ASN A 104 11.05 0.84 21.27
N PRO A 105 12.13 1.65 21.21
CA PRO A 105 13.40 1.32 21.84
C PRO A 105 13.31 1.05 23.36
N GLN A 106 12.37 1.70 24.05
CA GLN A 106 12.15 1.56 25.49
C GLN A 106 11.50 0.20 25.82
N GLN A 107 10.41 -0.14 25.13
CA GLN A 107 9.71 -1.42 25.21
C GLN A 107 10.64 -2.59 24.89
N LYS A 108 11.60 -2.42 23.97
CA LYS A 108 12.60 -3.45 23.69
C LYS A 108 13.48 -3.76 24.90
N LYS A 109 13.88 -2.75 25.68
CA LYS A 109 14.68 -2.94 26.89
C LYS A 109 13.88 -3.65 27.99
N GLU A 110 12.63 -3.23 28.18
CA GLU A 110 11.72 -3.83 29.16
C GLU A 110 11.39 -5.29 28.81
N VAL A 111 11.16 -5.58 27.52
CA VAL A 111 10.99 -6.94 27.01
C VAL A 111 12.23 -7.80 27.29
N LEU A 112 13.45 -7.28 27.11
CA LEU A 112 14.68 -8.01 27.40
C LEU A 112 14.87 -8.29 28.89
N GLN A 113 14.54 -7.34 29.75
CA GLN A 113 14.55 -7.54 31.20
C GLN A 113 13.57 -8.64 31.60
N LYS A 114 12.33 -8.60 31.09
CA LYS A 114 11.31 -9.63 31.33
C LYS A 114 11.71 -11.02 30.82
N ILE A 115 12.41 -11.09 29.68
CA ILE A 115 12.99 -12.35 29.19
C ILE A 115 14.07 -12.86 30.15
N ALA A 116 14.94 -11.98 30.65
CA ALA A 116 15.98 -12.33 31.62
C ALA A 116 15.40 -12.76 32.98
N GLU A 117 14.26 -12.22 33.38
CA GLU A 117 13.47 -12.63 34.55
C GLU A 117 12.75 -13.99 34.36
N GLY A 118 12.85 -14.60 33.18
CA GLY A 118 12.25 -15.90 32.89
C GLY A 118 10.78 -15.86 32.47
N ILE A 119 10.24 -14.67 32.18
CA ILE A 119 8.86 -14.53 31.69
C ILE A 119 8.78 -15.09 30.27
N GLY A 120 7.82 -16.00 30.04
CA GLY A 120 7.66 -16.67 28.76
C GLY A 120 7.23 -15.72 27.64
N ASP A 121 7.78 -15.93 26.43
CA ASP A 121 7.56 -15.12 25.22
C ASP A 121 6.07 -14.85 24.91
N SER A 122 5.18 -15.79 25.28
CA SER A 122 3.73 -15.70 25.07
C SER A 122 3.07 -14.64 25.97
N ALA A 123 3.48 -14.56 27.23
CA ALA A 123 2.95 -13.58 28.19
C ALA A 123 3.37 -12.16 27.80
N ILE A 124 4.64 -12.00 27.43
CA ILE A 124 5.19 -10.73 26.93
C ILE A 124 4.49 -10.30 25.64
N ALA A 125 4.29 -11.22 24.70
CA ALA A 125 3.59 -10.92 23.45
C ALA A 125 2.16 -10.38 23.70
N LYS A 126 1.43 -10.97 24.64
CA LYS A 126 0.08 -10.53 25.03
C LYS A 126 0.09 -9.17 25.70
N GLU A 127 1.05 -8.91 26.58
CA GLU A 127 1.18 -7.64 27.31
C GLU A 127 1.47 -6.46 26.38
N TYR A 128 2.39 -6.63 25.41
CA TYR A 128 2.80 -5.57 24.50
C TYR A 128 2.03 -5.56 23.17
N GLY A 129 0.96 -6.37 23.03
CA GLY A 129 0.14 -6.42 21.82
C GLY A 129 0.95 -6.79 20.56
N THR A 130 1.97 -7.63 20.71
CA THR A 130 2.91 -8.00 19.64
C THR A 130 2.92 -9.50 19.37
N SER A 131 3.62 -9.93 18.33
CA SER A 131 3.73 -11.35 17.99
C SER A 131 4.81 -12.05 18.80
N ARG A 132 4.60 -13.33 19.14
CA ARG A 132 5.64 -14.17 19.78
C ARG A 132 6.94 -14.21 18.98
N ASN A 133 6.85 -14.21 17.65
CA ASN A 133 8.02 -14.14 16.76
C ASN A 133 8.80 -12.83 16.90
N ALA A 134 8.13 -11.70 17.17
CA ALA A 134 8.82 -10.44 17.41
C ALA A 134 9.68 -10.52 18.69
N ILE A 135 9.17 -11.15 19.75
CA ILE A 135 9.90 -11.38 21.00
C ILE A 135 11.08 -12.34 20.78
N PHE A 136 10.84 -13.47 20.10
CA PHE A 136 11.88 -14.45 19.79
C PHE A 136 13.04 -13.86 18.98
N ASN A 137 12.74 -13.11 17.91
CA ASN A 137 13.74 -12.46 17.08
C ASN A 137 14.55 -11.41 17.87
N LEU A 138 13.93 -10.79 18.87
CA LEU A 138 14.56 -9.79 19.72
C LEU A 138 15.56 -10.44 20.68
N ARG A 139 15.23 -11.59 21.27
CA ARG A 139 16.16 -12.41 22.07
C ARG A 139 17.36 -12.88 21.24
N LYS A 140 17.10 -13.51 20.09
CA LYS A 140 18.13 -14.03 19.18
C LYS A 140 19.11 -12.96 18.69
N LYS A 141 18.67 -11.70 18.59
CA LYS A 141 19.52 -10.58 18.16
C LYS A 141 20.51 -10.12 19.24
N GLN A 142 20.21 -10.35 20.52
CA GLN A 142 21.13 -10.04 21.64
C GLN A 142 22.16 -11.14 21.88
N GLU A 143 21.86 -12.38 21.48
CA GLU A 143 22.78 -13.52 21.56
C GLU A 143 23.89 -13.50 20.49
N LYS A 144 23.92 -12.48 19.62
CA LYS A 144 24.79 -12.39 18.44
C LYS A 144 25.67 -11.15 18.52
#